data_AF-A0A8S3GJU0-F1
#
_entry.id   AF-A0A8S3GJU0-F1
#
_cell.length_a   1.000
_cell.length_b   1.000
_cell.length_c   1.000
_cell.angle_alpha   90.00
_cell.angle_beta   90.00
_cell.angle_gamma   90.00
#
_symmetry.space_group_name_H-M   'P 1'
#
loop_
_entity.id
_entity.type
_entity.pdbx_description
1 polymer ?
#
loop_
_entity_poly.entity_id
_entity_poly.type
_entity_poly.pdbx_seq_one_letter_code
_entity_poly.pdbx_strand_id
1 'polypeptide(L)'
;MDFSNENNLETKKILPPEDYYPDGRFNHNQQINERLVFLKFILKEGRMNLCFDFTKMLWITLAEQPVYPSDREQCFRWFAEIIDEVGFDFKTGKDFFQNHFMKLEPHLLTDLGMK
;
A
#
# COMPACT_ATOMS: atom_id res chain seq x y z
N MET A 1 5.92 19.20 -48.16
CA MET A 1 5.76 17.81 -47.69
C MET A 1 5.91 17.87 -46.20
N ASP A 2 4.77 17.87 -45.52
CA ASP A 2 4.64 18.23 -44.11
C ASP A 2 5.23 17.17 -43.17
N PHE A 3 6.03 17.66 -42.22
CA PHE A 3 6.39 16.94 -41.00
C PHE A 3 5.36 17.32 -39.93
N SER A 4 4.30 16.52 -39.79
CA SER A 4 3.38 16.46 -38.64
C SER A 4 2.68 15.10 -38.76
N ASN A 5 2.58 14.24 -37.75
CA ASN A 5 1.96 14.46 -36.46
C ASN A 5 2.46 13.36 -35.51
N GLU A 6 3.22 13.73 -34.50
CA GLU A 6 2.72 13.82 -33.11
C GLU A 6 2.43 12.46 -32.49
N ASN A 7 3.42 12.03 -31.70
CA ASN A 7 3.33 10.97 -30.70
C ASN A 7 2.05 11.14 -29.88
N ASN A 8 1.06 10.31 -30.16
CA ASN A 8 -0.13 10.15 -29.35
C ASN A 8 0.26 9.37 -28.07
N LEU A 9 1.03 10.03 -27.18
CA LEU A 9 1.06 9.65 -25.78
C LEU A 9 -0.30 10.06 -25.23
N GLU A 10 -1.28 9.16 -25.34
CA GLU A 10 -2.49 9.22 -24.53
C GLU A 10 -2.03 9.33 -23.07
N THR A 11 -2.04 10.57 -22.56
CA THR A 11 -1.98 10.84 -21.14
C THR A 11 -3.28 10.28 -20.58
N LYS A 12 -3.24 8.98 -20.24
CA LYS A 12 -4.31 8.29 -19.55
C LYS A 12 -4.64 9.15 -18.33
N LYS A 13 -5.76 9.89 -18.38
CA LYS A 13 -6.18 10.75 -17.27
C LYS A 13 -6.29 9.84 -16.05
N ILE A 14 -5.36 9.98 -15.13
CA ILE A 14 -5.43 9.32 -13.83
C ILE A 14 -6.57 10.02 -13.10
N LEU A 15 -7.72 9.34 -13.02
CA LEU A 15 -8.86 9.83 -12.26
C LEU A 15 -8.47 9.89 -10.78
N PRO A 16 -9.04 10.80 -9.98
CA PRO A 16 -8.90 10.74 -8.53
C PRO A 16 -9.23 9.33 -8.00
N PRO A 17 -8.57 8.86 -6.93
CA PRO A 17 -8.79 7.50 -6.43
C PRO A 17 -10.24 7.24 -5.98
N GLU A 18 -10.99 8.30 -5.64
CA GLU A 18 -12.41 8.25 -5.30
C GLU A 18 -13.31 8.02 -6.53
N ASP A 19 -12.83 8.43 -7.71
CA ASP A 19 -13.55 8.40 -8.99
C ASP A 19 -13.03 7.29 -9.92
N TYR A 20 -11.95 6.60 -9.55
CA TYR A 20 -11.40 5.48 -10.30
C TYR A 20 -12.01 4.15 -9.86
N TYR A 21 -12.88 3.58 -10.69
CA TYR A 21 -13.58 2.31 -10.44
C TYR A 21 -13.11 1.20 -11.40
N PRO A 22 -11.98 0.51 -11.14
CA PRO A 22 -11.45 -0.47 -12.07
C PRO A 22 -12.32 -1.73 -12.23
N ASP A 23 -13.17 -2.05 -11.24
CA ASP A 23 -14.11 -3.17 -11.28
C ASP A 23 -15.59 -2.73 -11.47
N GLY A 24 -15.84 -1.42 -11.57
CA GLY A 24 -17.17 -0.84 -11.67
C GLY A 24 -18.01 -0.85 -10.38
N ARG A 25 -17.45 -1.27 -9.23
CA ARG A 25 -18.17 -1.39 -7.95
C ARG A 25 -17.52 -0.61 -6.82
N PHE A 26 -16.22 -0.78 -6.66
CA PHE A 26 -15.43 -0.14 -5.63
C PHE A 26 -14.42 0.78 -6.27
N ASN A 27 -14.32 2.00 -5.74
CA ASN A 27 -13.25 2.90 -6.13
C ASN A 27 -11.90 2.39 -5.62
N HIS A 28 -10.81 2.99 -6.07
CA HIS A 28 -9.45 2.56 -5.73
C HIS A 28 -9.22 2.46 -4.21
N ASN A 29 -9.62 3.50 -3.47
CA ASN A 29 -9.44 3.53 -2.02
C ASN A 29 -10.22 2.39 -1.33
N GLN A 30 -11.48 2.18 -1.72
CA GLN A 30 -12.31 1.09 -1.19
C GLN A 30 -11.70 -0.28 -1.52
N GLN A 31 -11.17 -0.46 -2.73
CA GLN A 31 -10.55 -1.70 -3.15
C GLN A 31 -9.34 -2.09 -2.30
N ILE A 32 -8.48 -1.13 -1.96
CA ILE A 32 -7.35 -1.37 -1.06
C ILE A 32 -7.86 -1.71 0.34
N ASN A 33 -8.78 -0.91 0.88
CA ASN A 33 -9.34 -1.12 2.22
C ASN A 33 -9.94 -2.52 2.38
N GLU A 34 -10.82 -2.95 1.47
CA GLU A 34 -11.47 -4.27 1.52
C GLU A 34 -10.44 -5.43 1.48
N ARG A 35 -9.40 -5.30 0.65
CA ARG A 35 -8.33 -6.31 0.56
C ARG A 35 -7.51 -6.38 1.84
N LEU A 36 -7.19 -5.23 2.44
CA LEU A 36 -6.45 -5.14 3.70
C LEU A 36 -7.27 -5.68 4.88
N VAL A 37 -8.56 -5.37 4.94
CA VAL A 37 -9.52 -5.93 5.93
C VAL A 37 -9.59 -7.45 5.79
N PHE A 38 -9.73 -7.96 4.57
CA PHE A 38 -9.78 -9.39 4.33
C PHE A 38 -8.46 -10.10 4.67
N LEU A 39 -7.32 -9.48 4.35
CA LEU A 39 -6.00 -10.00 4.72
C LEU A 39 -5.84 -10.07 6.24
N LYS A 40 -6.25 -9.02 6.97
CA LYS A 40 -6.26 -9.00 8.44
C LYS A 40 -7.12 -10.13 9.01
N PHE A 41 -8.32 -10.31 8.46
CA PHE A 41 -9.21 -11.41 8.84
C PHE A 41 -8.55 -12.78 8.66
N ILE A 42 -7.92 -13.03 7.52
CA ILE A 42 -7.22 -14.30 7.24
C ILE A 42 -6.09 -14.54 8.25
N LEU A 43 -5.29 -13.52 8.55
CA LEU A 43 -4.17 -13.64 9.50
C LEU A 43 -4.69 -13.99 10.91
N LYS A 44 -5.76 -13.33 11.33
CA LYS A 44 -6.39 -13.53 12.64
C LYS A 44 -7.05 -14.90 12.77
N GLU A 45 -7.99 -15.23 11.88
CA GLU A 45 -8.75 -16.49 11.96
C GLU A 45 -7.90 -17.71 11.57
N GLY A 46 -6.97 -17.52 10.62
CA GLY A 46 -6.03 -18.56 10.21
C GLY A 46 -4.89 -18.80 11.21
N ARG A 47 -4.77 -17.95 12.26
CA ARG A 47 -3.64 -17.97 13.22
C ARG A 47 -2.29 -17.96 12.51
N MET A 48 -2.19 -17.20 11.42
CA MET A 48 -0.99 -17.10 10.61
C MET A 48 -0.22 -15.85 11.00
N ASN A 49 1.10 -15.97 11.09
CA ASN A 49 1.99 -14.82 11.19
C ASN A 49 2.27 -14.27 9.79
N LEU A 50 2.42 -12.96 9.65
CA LEU A 50 2.94 -12.40 8.41
C LEU A 50 4.35 -12.93 8.15
N CYS A 51 4.53 -13.62 7.03
CA CYS A 51 5.88 -13.92 6.54
C CYS A 51 6.51 -12.63 5.98
N PHE A 52 7.81 -12.45 6.22
CA PHE A 52 8.60 -11.32 5.76
C PHE A 52 8.39 -10.97 4.27
N ASP A 53 8.29 -11.99 3.40
CA ASP A 53 8.11 -11.75 1.96
C ASP A 53 6.77 -11.06 1.63
N PHE A 54 5.70 -11.43 2.34
CA PHE A 54 4.40 -10.78 2.17
C PHE A 54 4.40 -9.37 2.75
N THR A 55 5.01 -9.18 3.93
CA THR A 55 5.19 -7.86 4.56
C THR A 55 5.92 -6.91 3.61
N LYS A 56 7.02 -7.38 3.02
CA LYS A 56 7.83 -6.64 2.06
C LYS A 56 7.06 -6.32 0.80
N MET A 57 6.34 -7.28 0.23
CA MET A 57 5.53 -7.05 -0.97
C MET A 57 4.50 -5.96 -0.73
N LEU A 58 3.75 -6.03 0.39
CA LEU A 58 2.73 -5.04 0.72
C LEU A 58 3.33 -3.65 0.94
N TRP A 59 4.48 -3.58 1.61
CA TRP A 59 5.20 -2.33 1.81
C TRP A 59 5.68 -1.71 0.49
N ILE A 60 6.27 -2.52 -0.40
CA ILE A 60 6.70 -2.02 -1.70
C ILE A 60 5.50 -1.48 -2.48
N THR A 61 4.39 -2.20 -2.53
CA THR A 61 3.25 -1.82 -3.36
C THR A 61 2.43 -0.65 -2.82
N LEU A 62 2.34 -0.48 -1.49
CA LEU A 62 1.50 0.55 -0.89
C LEU A 62 2.29 1.72 -0.29
N ALA A 63 3.55 1.52 0.12
CA ALA A 63 4.38 2.58 0.72
C ALA A 63 5.44 3.12 -0.25
N GLU A 64 6.27 2.25 -0.85
CA GLU A 64 7.37 2.68 -1.72
C GLU A 64 6.88 3.09 -3.12
N GLN A 65 5.99 2.29 -3.72
CA GLN A 65 5.47 2.45 -5.07
C GLN A 65 3.94 2.52 -5.11
N PRO A 66 3.31 3.45 -4.37
CA PRO A 66 1.86 3.57 -4.37
C PRO A 66 1.35 4.03 -5.75
N VAL A 67 0.13 3.63 -6.08
CA VAL A 67 -0.57 4.15 -7.26
C VAL A 67 -1.09 5.56 -6.95
N TYR A 68 -1.61 5.77 -5.74
CA TYR A 68 -2.06 7.08 -5.24
C TYR A 68 -1.45 7.39 -3.87
N PRO A 69 -1.24 8.67 -3.53
CA PRO A 69 -0.73 9.06 -2.20
C PRO A 69 -1.54 8.47 -1.02
N SER A 70 -2.85 8.29 -1.19
CA SER A 70 -3.74 7.68 -0.19
C SER A 70 -3.42 6.22 0.14
N ASP A 71 -2.72 5.50 -0.76
CA ASP A 71 -2.31 4.12 -0.53
C ASP A 71 -1.33 4.02 0.65
N ARG A 72 -0.44 5.02 0.79
CA ARG A 72 0.52 5.07 1.90
C ARG A 72 -0.16 5.19 3.24
N GLU A 73 -1.19 6.03 3.32
CA GLU A 73 -1.97 6.21 4.55
C GLU A 73 -2.68 4.92 4.96
N GLN A 74 -3.28 4.22 4.00
CA GLN A 74 -3.91 2.93 4.26
C GLN A 74 -2.88 1.87 4.66
N CYS A 75 -1.70 1.88 4.03
CA CYS A 75 -0.58 1.01 4.36
C CYS A 75 -0.15 1.17 5.82
N PHE A 76 0.18 2.39 6.23
CA PHE A 76 0.70 2.68 7.57
C PHE A 76 -0.35 2.40 8.65
N ARG A 77 -1.61 2.80 8.41
CA ARG A 77 -2.71 2.46 9.31
C ARG A 77 -2.84 0.95 9.49
N TRP A 78 -2.83 0.19 8.40
CA TRP A 78 -2.96 -1.26 8.46
C TRP A 78 -1.79 -1.93 9.17
N PHE A 79 -0.55 -1.49 8.90
CA PHE A 79 0.62 -2.01 9.60
C PHE A 79 0.56 -1.71 11.10
N ALA A 80 0.16 -0.49 11.50
CA ALA A 80 0.00 -0.16 12.92
C ALA A 80 -1.03 -1.06 13.62
N GLU A 81 -2.18 -1.30 12.99
CA GLU A 81 -3.22 -2.17 13.54
C GLU A 81 -2.79 -3.65 13.62
N ILE A 82 -2.09 -4.16 12.61
CA ILE A 82 -1.65 -5.56 12.59
C ILE A 82 -0.52 -5.81 13.61
N ILE A 83 0.39 -4.85 13.75
CA ILE A 83 1.44 -4.92 14.78
C ILE A 83 0.82 -5.03 16.17
N ASP A 84 -0.20 -4.23 16.44
CA ASP A 84 -0.88 -4.20 17.74
C ASP A 84 -1.72 -5.46 17.99
N GLU A 85 -2.49 -5.92 17.00
CA GLU A 85 -3.44 -7.02 17.17
C GLU A 85 -2.85 -8.43 17.01
N VAL A 86 -1.98 -8.63 16.00
CA VAL A 86 -1.45 -9.96 15.63
C VAL A 86 -0.01 -10.12 16.09
N GLY A 87 0.72 -9.00 16.20
CA GLY A 87 2.15 -9.01 16.48
C GLY A 87 2.97 -9.42 15.26
N PHE A 88 4.18 -8.89 15.16
CA PHE A 88 5.21 -9.47 14.31
C PHE A 88 6.06 -10.43 15.12
N ASP A 89 6.54 -11.50 14.49
CA ASP A 89 7.66 -12.21 15.06
C ASP A 89 8.88 -11.26 15.14
N PHE A 90 9.69 -11.40 16.19
CA PHE A 90 10.81 -10.49 16.46
C PHE A 90 11.81 -10.40 15.29
N LYS A 91 11.98 -11.48 14.54
CA LYS A 91 12.95 -11.54 13.44
C LYS A 91 12.44 -10.78 12.22
N THR A 92 11.20 -11.04 11.81
CA THR A 92 10.49 -10.37 10.73
C THR A 92 10.32 -8.89 11.02
N GLY A 93 9.94 -8.50 12.25
CA GLY A 93 9.82 -7.10 12.64
C GLY A 93 11.17 -6.35 12.56
N LYS A 94 12.26 -6.97 13.03
CA LYS A 94 13.60 -6.38 12.98
C LYS A 94 14.11 -6.22 11.54
N ASP A 95 14.01 -7.27 10.74
CA ASP A 95 14.48 -7.25 9.34
C ASP A 95 13.66 -6.26 8.51
N PHE A 96 12.35 -6.17 8.76
CA PHE A 96 11.47 -5.21 8.11
C PHE A 96 11.83 -3.77 8.47
N PHE A 97 12.01 -3.49 9.76
CA PHE A 97 12.35 -2.15 10.23
C PHE A 97 13.69 -1.68 9.64
N GLN A 98 14.72 -2.54 9.65
CA GLN A 98 16.06 -2.20 9.18
C GLN A 98 16.14 -2.01 7.65
N ASN A 99 15.38 -2.79 6.89
CA ASN A 99 15.52 -2.81 5.44
C ASN A 99 14.51 -1.95 4.70
N HIS A 100 13.38 -1.63 5.31
CA HIS A 100 12.29 -0.90 4.67
C HIS A 100 11.98 0.40 5.40
N PHE A 101 11.53 0.31 6.67
CA PHE A 101 11.10 1.50 7.40
C PHE A 101 12.23 2.53 7.57
N MET A 102 13.42 2.13 8.00
CA MET A 102 14.57 3.03 8.16
C MET A 102 15.07 3.67 6.85
N LYS A 103 14.78 3.04 5.71
CA LYS A 103 15.21 3.51 4.39
C LYS A 103 14.12 4.31 3.67
N LEU A 104 12.95 4.44 4.27
CA LEU A 104 11.88 5.24 3.71
C LEU A 104 12.27 6.72 3.81
N GLU A 105 12.22 7.41 2.67
CA GLU A 105 12.53 8.83 2.60
C GLU A 105 11.57 9.64 3.49
N PRO A 106 12.06 10.58 4.33
CA PRO A 106 11.23 11.26 5.33
C PRO A 106 10.01 12.00 4.75
N HIS A 107 10.09 12.46 3.51
CA HIS A 107 9.00 13.16 2.83
C HIS A 107 7.84 12.23 2.41
N LEU A 108 8.00 10.92 2.54
CA LEU A 108 6.97 9.90 2.26
C LEU A 108 6.18 9.50 3.52
N LEU A 109 6.64 9.93 4.70
CA LEU A 109 5.95 9.71 5.96
C LEU A 109 4.69 10.58 6.01
N THR A 110 3.57 9.98 6.37
CA THR A 110 2.30 10.69 6.56
C THR A 110 1.97 10.81 8.05
N ASP A 111 1.09 11.74 8.41
CA ASP A 111 0.69 11.98 9.82
C ASP A 111 0.02 10.74 10.46
N LEU A 112 -0.54 9.84 9.64
CA LEU A 112 -1.11 8.57 10.05
C LEU A 112 -0.03 7.48 10.10
N GLY A 113 0.77 7.52 11.16
CA GLY A 113 1.82 6.52 11.43
C GLY A 113 2.71 6.80 12.64
N MET A 114 2.58 7.99 13.27
CA MET A 114 3.41 8.43 14.40
C MET A 114 2.62 9.07 15.57
N LYS A 115 1.33 8.78 15.73
CA LYS A 115 0.57 9.18 16.93
C LYS A 115 0.37 8.00 17.88
#